data_AF-A0AAV8CAF6-F1
#
_entry.id   AF-A0AAV8CAF6-F1
#
_cell.length_a   1.000
_cell.length_b   1.000
_cell.length_c   1.000
_cell.angle_alpha   90.00
_cell.angle_beta   90.00
_cell.angle_gamma   90.00
#
_symmetry.space_group_name_H-M   'P 1'
#
loop_
_entity.id
_entity.type
_entity.pdbx_description
1 polymer ?
#
loop_
_entity_poly.entity_id
_entity_poly.type
_entity_poly.pdbx_seq_one_letter_code
_entity_poly.pdbx_strand_id
1 'polypeptide(L)'
;MQEAGLIMYLKPSVPMHISNNISKRLAKAFTPLGITDWNSLFWVVHPGGQKILDGMENELKLDKEKLMAARHVLAEYGNIGSGSVFLIMDEMVKRSKGKATTGEGAEFGVLLPCIETSVLRAIQIPN
;
A
#
# COMPACT_ATOMS: atom_id res chain seq x y z
N MET A 1 21.32 16.95 -31.48
CA MET A 1 19.93 16.54 -31.24
C MET A 1 19.86 16.11 -29.79
N GLN A 2 19.15 16.83 -28.93
CA GLN A 2 19.00 16.44 -27.54
C GLN A 2 17.84 15.44 -27.50
N GLU A 3 18.12 14.18 -27.16
CA GLU A 3 17.07 13.19 -26.99
C GLU A 3 16.12 13.66 -25.89
N ALA A 4 14.83 13.75 -26.21
CA ALA A 4 13.82 13.93 -25.18
C ALA A 4 13.85 12.65 -24.33
N GLY A 5 14.29 12.77 -23.08
CA GLY A 5 14.28 11.65 -22.13
C GLY A 5 12.87 11.12 -21.86
N LEU A 6 12.67 10.42 -20.76
CA LEU A 6 11.35 9.86 -20.45
C LEU A 6 10.32 10.96 -20.15
N ILE A 7 9.31 11.09 -21.01
CA ILE A 7 8.15 11.99 -20.79
C ILE A 7 6.97 11.13 -20.33
N MET A 8 6.44 11.41 -19.14
CA MET A 8 5.26 10.73 -18.60
C MET A 8 4.04 11.67 -18.60
N TYR A 9 2.91 11.17 -19.09
CA TYR A 9 1.61 11.86 -19.02
C TYR A 9 0.67 11.07 -18.11
N LEU A 10 0.27 11.67 -16.99
CA LEU A 10 -0.69 11.07 -16.07
C LEU A 10 -2.07 11.71 -16.27
N LYS A 11 -3.08 10.87 -16.56
CA LYS A 11 -4.47 11.35 -16.64
C LYS A 11 -5.00 11.65 -15.23
N PRO A 12 -5.71 12.77 -15.01
CA PRO A 12 -6.33 13.08 -13.72
C PRO A 12 -7.30 12.01 -13.20
N SER A 13 -7.82 11.16 -14.08
CA SER A 13 -8.75 10.08 -13.76
C SER A 13 -8.08 8.81 -13.19
N VAL A 14 -6.75 8.70 -13.20
CA VAL A 14 -6.05 7.49 -12.71
C VAL A 14 -6.41 7.12 -11.27
N PRO A 15 -6.43 8.05 -10.28
CA PRO A 15 -6.80 7.71 -8.90
C PRO A 15 -8.21 7.10 -8.80
N MET A 16 -9.16 7.62 -9.57
CA MET A 16 -10.54 7.13 -9.57
C MET A 16 -10.64 5.71 -10.14
N HIS A 17 -9.87 5.38 -11.19
CA HIS A 17 -9.85 4.01 -11.73
C HIS A 17 -9.24 3.01 -10.75
N ILE A 18 -8.21 3.40 -10.00
CA ILE A 18 -7.61 2.56 -8.97
C ILE A 18 -8.63 2.31 -7.85
N SER A 19 -9.25 3.38 -7.33
CA SER A 19 -10.27 3.34 -6.29
C SER A 19 -11.42 2.39 -6.65
N ASN A 20 -12.05 2.58 -7.82
CA ASN A 20 -13.23 1.80 -8.19
C ASN A 20 -12.95 0.29 -8.36
N ASN A 21 -11.70 -0.11 -8.56
CA ASN A 21 -11.34 -1.51 -8.78
C ASN A 21 -10.67 -2.17 -7.57
N ILE A 22 -10.13 -1.41 -6.63
CA ILE A 22 -9.32 -1.93 -5.52
C ILE A 22 -10.13 -2.93 -4.67
N SER A 23 -11.37 -2.59 -4.31
CA SER A 23 -12.26 -3.42 -3.48
C SER A 23 -12.52 -4.79 -4.10
N LYS A 24 -12.78 -4.84 -5.42
CA LYS A 24 -13.04 -6.10 -6.14
C LYS A 24 -11.80 -6.98 -6.22
N ARG A 25 -10.62 -6.38 -6.34
CA ARG A 25 -9.34 -7.10 -6.40
C ARG A 25 -8.95 -7.67 -5.04
N LEU A 26 -9.14 -6.88 -3.98
CA LEU A 26 -8.93 -7.33 -2.60
C LEU A 26 -9.88 -8.47 -2.26
N ALA A 27 -11.17 -8.33 -2.55
CA ALA A 27 -12.14 -9.42 -2.36
C ALA A 27 -11.67 -10.70 -3.05
N LYS A 28 -11.26 -10.63 -4.33
CA LYS A 28 -10.75 -11.80 -5.05
C LYS A 28 -9.50 -12.43 -4.38
N ALA A 29 -8.59 -11.61 -3.88
CA ALA A 29 -7.35 -12.08 -3.25
C ALA A 29 -7.57 -12.69 -1.86
N PHE A 30 -8.52 -12.14 -1.09
CA PHE A 30 -8.72 -12.48 0.33
C PHE A 30 -9.91 -13.42 0.60
N THR A 31 -10.84 -13.60 -0.35
CA THR A 31 -11.92 -14.61 -0.21
C THR A 31 -11.41 -16.01 0.14
N PRO A 32 -10.32 -16.54 -0.48
CA PRO A 32 -9.79 -17.86 -0.10
C PRO A 32 -9.27 -17.94 1.34
N LEU A 33 -8.98 -16.79 1.96
CA LEU A 33 -8.49 -16.67 3.33
C LEU A 33 -9.61 -16.31 4.33
N GLY A 34 -10.84 -16.09 3.86
CA GLY A 34 -11.97 -15.68 4.70
C GLY A 34 -11.86 -14.26 5.28
N ILE A 35 -10.94 -13.43 4.77
CA ILE A 35 -10.73 -12.07 5.27
C ILE A 35 -11.63 -11.09 4.50
N THR A 36 -12.45 -10.36 5.23
CA THR A 36 -13.38 -9.35 4.70
C THR A 36 -13.19 -7.97 5.33
N ASP A 37 -12.49 -7.89 6.47
CA ASP A 37 -12.16 -6.64 7.14
C ASP A 37 -10.80 -6.10 6.68
N TRP A 38 -10.83 -5.02 5.90
CA TRP A 38 -9.63 -4.35 5.40
C TRP A 38 -8.80 -3.68 6.50
N ASN A 39 -9.40 -3.39 7.66
CA ASN A 39 -8.70 -2.86 8.83
C ASN A 39 -8.03 -3.96 9.67
N SER A 40 -8.26 -5.24 9.37
CA SER A 40 -7.48 -6.33 9.97
C SER A 40 -6.10 -6.51 9.30
N LEU A 41 -5.89 -5.89 8.14
CA LEU A 41 -4.68 -6.03 7.33
C LEU A 41 -3.63 -4.95 7.64
N PHE A 42 -2.35 -5.28 7.39
CA PHE A 42 -1.31 -4.28 7.16
C PHE A 42 -1.17 -3.94 5.67
N TRP A 43 -0.66 -2.75 5.37
CA TRP A 43 -0.69 -2.19 4.02
C TRP A 43 0.67 -1.72 3.54
N VAL A 44 1.08 -2.23 2.38
CA VAL A 44 2.26 -1.79 1.65
C VAL A 44 1.82 -1.32 0.26
N VAL A 45 1.63 -0.02 0.11
CA VAL A 45 1.02 0.55 -1.10
C VAL A 45 1.97 1.55 -1.72
N HIS A 46 2.34 1.34 -2.99
CA HIS A 46 3.09 2.34 -3.74
C HIS A 46 2.29 3.65 -3.86
N PRO A 47 2.82 4.77 -3.34
CA PRO A 47 2.13 6.03 -3.36
C PRO A 47 2.44 6.75 -4.68
N GLY A 48 1.64 6.51 -5.72
CA GLY A 48 1.75 7.30 -6.95
C GLY A 48 1.48 8.81 -6.74
N GLY A 49 0.87 9.17 -5.60
CA GLY A 49 0.70 10.52 -5.08
C GLY A 49 -0.29 10.54 -3.90
N GLN A 50 -0.38 11.66 -3.17
CA GLN A 50 -1.26 11.78 -1.98
C GLN A 50 -2.72 11.44 -2.29
N LYS A 51 -3.24 11.95 -3.42
CA LYS A 51 -4.63 11.70 -3.87
C LYS A 51 -4.97 10.22 -4.08
N ILE A 52 -3.99 9.38 -4.39
CA ILE A 52 -4.21 7.93 -4.52
C ILE A 52 -4.42 7.31 -3.15
N LEU A 53 -3.57 7.66 -2.18
CA LEU A 53 -3.71 7.19 -0.80
C LEU A 53 -5.03 7.66 -0.19
N ASP A 54 -5.41 8.93 -0.40
CA ASP A 54 -6.68 9.47 0.09
C ASP A 54 -7.89 8.79 -0.57
N GLY A 55 -7.81 8.51 -1.88
CA GLY A 55 -8.86 7.77 -2.58
C GLY A 55 -9.03 6.35 -2.02
N MET A 56 -7.92 5.64 -1.79
CA MET A 56 -7.94 4.30 -1.21
C MET A 56 -8.46 4.28 0.23
N GLU A 57 -8.01 5.21 1.07
CA GLU A 57 -8.47 5.34 2.47
C GLU A 57 -10.00 5.53 2.52
N ASN A 58 -10.54 6.41 1.68
CA ASN A 58 -11.97 6.69 1.61
C ASN A 58 -12.80 5.51 1.06
N GLU A 59 -12.37 4.93 -0.06
CA GLU A 59 -13.09 3.83 -0.73
C GLU A 59 -13.16 2.58 0.12
N LEU A 60 -12.04 2.23 0.76
CA LEU A 60 -11.92 1.02 1.57
C LEU A 60 -12.29 1.24 3.04
N LYS A 61 -12.58 2.50 3.43
CA LYS A 61 -12.88 2.90 4.81
C LYS A 61 -11.77 2.46 5.77
N LEU A 62 -10.53 2.73 5.38
CA LEU A 62 -9.37 2.39 6.19
C LEU A 62 -9.23 3.36 7.36
N ASP A 63 -8.76 2.84 8.49
CA ASP A 63 -8.28 3.66 9.59
C ASP A 63 -7.06 4.48 9.11
N LYS A 64 -6.91 5.70 9.62
CA LYS A 64 -5.88 6.65 9.15
C LYS A 64 -4.47 6.10 9.29
N GLU A 65 -4.27 5.23 10.27
CA GLU A 65 -2.99 4.60 10.59
C GLU A 65 -2.54 3.63 9.49
N LYS A 66 -3.47 3.03 8.74
CA LYS A 66 -3.18 1.93 7.80
C LYS A 66 -2.25 2.32 6.66
N LEU A 67 -2.33 3.55 6.19
CA LEU A 67 -1.50 4.03 5.08
C LEU A 67 -0.31 4.89 5.56
N MET A 68 -0.04 4.95 6.87
CA MET A 68 0.98 5.86 7.41
C MET A 68 2.39 5.54 6.95
N ALA A 69 2.77 4.27 6.78
CA ALA A 69 4.07 3.91 6.22
C ALA A 69 4.22 4.44 4.77
N ALA A 70 3.19 4.30 3.94
CA ALA A 70 3.17 4.82 2.58
C ALA A 70 3.20 6.36 2.54
N ARG A 71 2.44 7.02 3.42
CA ARG A 71 2.43 8.49 3.56
C ARG A 71 3.79 9.01 4.00
N HIS A 72 4.45 8.34 4.95
CA HIS A 72 5.79 8.71 5.41
C HIS A 72 6.82 8.62 4.27
N VAL A 73 6.87 7.49 3.56
CA VAL A 73 7.80 7.33 2.43
C VAL A 73 7.54 8.35 1.33
N LEU A 74 6.27 8.63 1.02
CA LEU A 74 5.93 9.68 0.04
C LEU A 74 6.41 11.06 0.50
N ALA A 75 6.30 11.38 1.79
CA ALA A 75 6.72 12.67 2.32
C ALA A 75 8.26 12.84 2.30
N GLU A 76 9.00 11.78 2.64
CA GLU A 76 10.47 11.82 2.74
C GLU A 76 11.17 11.67 1.38
N TYR A 77 10.66 10.81 0.50
CA TYR A 77 11.35 10.41 -0.73
C TYR A 77 10.60 10.81 -2.00
N GLY A 78 9.33 11.23 -1.90
CA GLY A 78 8.48 11.49 -3.06
C GLY A 78 8.08 10.21 -3.79
N ASN A 79 7.59 10.37 -5.03
CA ASN A 79 7.25 9.24 -5.89
C ASN A 79 8.50 8.79 -6.66
N ILE A 80 9.20 7.77 -6.13
CA ILE A 80 10.37 7.15 -6.76
C ILE A 80 10.01 5.90 -7.59
N GLY A 81 8.75 5.81 -8.02
CA GLY A 81 8.24 4.67 -8.79
C GLY A 81 8.07 3.40 -7.94
N SER A 82 8.03 2.24 -8.61
CA SER A 82 7.71 0.95 -7.99
C SER A 82 8.67 0.56 -6.86
N GLY A 83 9.91 1.05 -6.87
CA GLY A 83 10.89 0.82 -5.78
C GLY A 83 10.44 1.35 -4.41
N SER A 84 9.46 2.27 -4.38
CA SER A 84 8.91 2.82 -3.13
C SER A 84 8.40 1.74 -2.19
N VAL A 85 7.87 0.61 -2.69
CA VAL A 85 7.33 -0.44 -1.82
C VAL A 85 8.37 -1.06 -0.89
N PHE A 86 9.64 -1.10 -1.29
CA PHE A 86 10.70 -1.62 -0.43
C PHE A 86 10.97 -0.69 0.75
N LEU A 87 10.96 0.63 0.52
CA LEU A 87 11.06 1.61 1.59
C LEU A 87 9.84 1.56 2.51
N ILE A 88 8.66 1.29 1.95
CA ILE A 88 7.41 1.20 2.74
C ILE A 88 7.40 -0.07 3.59
N MET A 89 7.90 -1.20 3.07
CA MET A 89 8.08 -2.41 3.87
C MET A 89 9.07 -2.18 5.01
N ASP A 90 10.21 -1.53 4.74
CA ASP A 90 11.19 -1.19 5.77
C ASP A 90 10.59 -0.28 6.86
N GLU A 91 9.87 0.76 6.46
CA GLU A 91 9.17 1.67 7.39
C GLU A 91 8.10 0.94 8.21
N MET A 92 7.33 0.06 7.58
CA MET A 92 6.30 -0.76 8.23
C MET A 92 6.91 -1.72 9.27
N VAL A 93 8.06 -2.35 8.96
CA VAL A 93 8.81 -3.18 9.92
C VAL A 93 9.33 -2.33 11.09
N LYS A 94 9.83 -1.11 10.83
CA LYS A 94 10.25 -0.18 11.89
C LYS A 94 9.08 0.20 12.82
N ARG A 95 7.89 0.41 12.26
CA ARG A 95 6.64 0.68 13.01
C ARG A 95 6.12 -0.51 13.80
N SER A 96 6.56 -1.71 13.44
CA SER A 96 6.19 -2.97 14.10
C SER A 96 6.94 -3.22 15.42
N LYS A 97 7.88 -2.35 15.82
CA LYS A 97 8.60 -2.48 17.10
C LYS A 97 7.61 -2.51 18.28
N GLY A 98 7.71 -3.55 19.10
CA GLY A 98 6.81 -3.78 20.24
C GLY A 98 5.41 -4.28 19.86
N LYS A 99 5.22 -4.75 18.62
CA LYS A 99 4.00 -5.42 18.15
C LYS A 99 4.20 -6.94 18.07
N ALA A 100 3.11 -7.68 17.92
CA ALA A 100 3.14 -9.14 17.83
C ALA A 100 3.78 -9.66 16.52
N THR A 101 3.68 -8.89 15.43
CA THR A 101 4.15 -9.31 14.11
C THR A 101 4.97 -8.21 13.44
N THR A 102 5.78 -8.59 12.45
CA THR A 102 6.48 -7.66 11.54
C THR A 102 5.54 -6.88 10.61
N GLY A 103 4.22 -7.08 10.74
CA GLY A 103 3.14 -6.49 9.95
C GLY A 103 2.27 -5.56 10.79
N GLU A 104 2.89 -4.72 11.63
CA GLU A 104 2.22 -3.82 12.58
C GLU A 104 1.26 -4.52 13.57
N GLY A 105 1.50 -5.81 13.85
CA GLY A 105 0.65 -6.64 14.70
C GLY A 105 -0.44 -7.42 13.95
N ALA A 106 -0.64 -7.20 12.65
CA ALA A 106 -1.53 -7.98 11.82
C ALA A 106 -0.84 -9.24 11.28
N GLU A 107 -1.59 -10.33 11.09
CA GLU A 107 -1.09 -11.58 10.52
C GLU A 107 -0.92 -11.49 9.00
N PHE A 108 -1.88 -10.84 8.33
CA PHE A 108 -1.92 -10.71 6.88
C PHE A 108 -1.85 -9.25 6.46
N GLY A 109 -1.36 -9.06 5.25
CA GLY A 109 -1.31 -7.74 4.64
C GLY A 109 -1.37 -7.80 3.13
N VAL A 110 -1.43 -6.64 2.53
CA VAL A 110 -1.49 -6.49 1.09
C VAL A 110 -0.34 -5.63 0.58
N LEU A 111 0.29 -6.10 -0.49
CA LEU A 111 1.30 -5.40 -1.25
C LEU A 111 0.74 -4.96 -2.60
N LEU A 112 0.82 -3.66 -2.88
CA LEU A 112 0.31 -3.00 -4.08
C LEU A 112 1.42 -2.12 -4.68
N PRO A 113 2.34 -2.66 -5.51
CA PRO A 113 3.44 -1.90 -6.09
C PRO A 113 3.03 -1.02 -7.27
N CYS A 114 1.91 -1.33 -7.91
CA CYS A 114 1.25 -0.54 -8.94
C CYS A 114 -0.14 -1.15 -9.17
N ILE A 115 -0.34 -1.80 -10.32
CA ILE A 115 -1.53 -2.58 -10.63
C ILE A 115 -1.43 -4.04 -10.19
N GLU A 116 -0.46 -4.43 -9.38
CA GLU A 116 -0.36 -5.81 -8.87
C GLU A 116 -0.98 -5.90 -7.48
N THR A 117 -1.39 -7.11 -7.09
CA THR A 117 -1.93 -7.38 -5.75
C THR A 117 -1.34 -8.67 -5.25
N SER A 118 -0.57 -8.58 -4.17
CA SER A 118 0.02 -9.73 -3.51
C SER A 118 -0.45 -9.78 -2.06
N VAL A 119 -0.82 -10.96 -1.59
CA VAL A 119 -1.10 -11.21 -0.17
C VAL A 119 0.21 -11.53 0.52
N LEU A 120 0.46 -10.86 1.64
CA LEU A 120 1.61 -11.09 2.50
C LEU A 120 1.15 -11.71 3.82
N ARG A 121 2.00 -12.54 4.40
CA ARG A 121 1.86 -13.04 5.77
C ARG A 121 3.04 -12.52 6.59
N ALA A 122 2.75 -11.85 7.70
CA ALA A 122 3.77 -11.32 8.61
C ALA A 122 4.42 -12.45 9.42
N ILE A 123 5.65 -12.18 9.86
CA ILE A 123 6.40 -13.07 10.76
C ILE A 123 6.13 -12.62 12.20
N GLN A 124 6.00 -13.57 13.12
CA GLN A 124 5.87 -13.28 14.55
C GLN A 124 7.20 -12.70 15.09
N ILE A 125 7.13 -11.63 15.87
CA ILE A 125 8.31 -11.07 16.55
C ILE A 125 8.53 -11.90 17.82
N PRO A 126 9.69 -12.54 18.01
CA PRO A 126 9.97 -13.28 19.24
C PRO A 126 9.91 -12.36 20.47
N ASN A 127 9.34 -12.86 21.57
CA ASN A 127 9.34 -12.19 22.87
C ASN A 127 10.76 -12.11 23.46
#